data_AF-A0A965P0E0-F1
#
_entry.id   AF-A0A965P0E0-F1
#
_cell.length_a   1.000
_cell.length_b   1.000
_cell.length_c   1.000
_cell.angle_alpha   90.00
_cell.angle_beta   90.00
_cell.angle_gamma   90.00
#
_symmetry.space_group_name_H-M   'P 1'
#
loop_
_entity.id
_entity.type
_entity.pdbx_description
1 polymer ?
#
loop_
_entity_poly.entity_id
_entity_poly.type
_entity_poly.pdbx_seq_one_letter_code
_entity_poly.pdbx_strand_id
1 'polypeptide(L)' 'MYAVIKTGGKQYRVTAGMNLKVESLTAEVGSQVVLDQVLAVGEGDSVVVGSPRVQGA' A
#
# COMPACT_ATOMS: atom_id res chain seq x y z
N MET A 1 -1.69 -12.41 3.61
CA MET A 1 -2.22 -11.31 2.79
C MET A 1 -1.13 -10.25 2.59
N TYR A 2 -0.95 -9.76 1.37
CA TYR A 2 -0.08 -8.63 1.05
C TYR A 2 -0.80 -7.63 0.15
N ALA A 3 -0.33 -6.39 0.09
CA ALA A 3 -0.78 -5.40 -0.87
C ALA A 3 0.39 -4.80 -1.63
N VAL A 4 0.15 -4.30 -2.84
CA VAL A 4 1.08 -3.47 -3.59
C VAL A 4 0.52 -2.06 -3.57
N ILE A 5 1.24 -1.13 -2.97
CA ILE A 5 0.84 0.27 -2.84
C ILE A 5 1.79 1.20 -3.58
N LYS A 6 1.33 2.38 -3.97
CA LYS A 6 2.15 3.43 -4.57
C LYS A 6 2.26 4.64 -3.66
N THR A 7 3.48 5.05 -3.33
CA THR A 7 3.73 6.30 -2.59
C THR A 7 5.11 6.85 -2.97
N GLY A 8 5.30 8.17 -2.91
CA GLY A 8 6.55 8.81 -3.33
C GLY A 8 6.98 8.47 -4.76
N GLY A 9 6.03 8.19 -5.66
CA GLY A 9 6.29 7.77 -7.04
C GLY A 9 6.78 6.32 -7.22
N LYS A 10 7.00 5.58 -6.13
CA LYS A 10 7.50 4.19 -6.14
C LYS A 10 6.40 3.21 -5.72
N GLN A 11 6.54 1.95 -6.10
CA GLN A 11 5.65 0.87 -5.69
C GLN A 11 6.30 0.01 -4.61
N TYR A 12 5.51 -0.40 -3.61
CA TYR A 12 5.97 -1.19 -2.48
C TYR A 12 5.03 -2.36 -2.23
N ARG A 13 5.59 -3.55 -1.98
CA ARG A 13 4.82 -4.69 -1.46
C ARG A 13 4.82 -4.63 0.06
N VAL A 14 3.64 -4.67 0.67
CA VAL A 14 3.46 -4.52 2.12
C VAL A 14 2.66 -5.68 2.71
N THR A 15 2.91 -5.98 3.97
CA THR A 15 2.13 -6.93 4.79
C THR A 15 1.79 -6.26 6.12
N ALA A 16 0.72 -6.72 6.78
CA ALA A 16 0.36 -6.20 8.10
C ALA A 16 1.51 -6.38 9.11
N GLY A 17 1.76 -5.36 9.94
CA GLY A 17 2.84 -5.34 10.94
C GLY A 17 4.25 -5.07 10.39
N MET A 18 4.40 -4.85 9.09
CA MET A 18 5.71 -4.55 8.48
C MET A 18 6.10 -3.08 8.67
N ASN A 19 7.35 -2.85 9.06
CA ASN A 19 7.95 -1.52 8.97
C ASN A 19 8.35 -1.22 7.53
N LEU A 20 7.81 -0.14 6.96
CA LEU A 20 8.08 0.27 5.59
C LEU A 20 8.84 1.60 5.58
N LYS A 21 9.99 1.64 4.91
CA LYS A 21 10.70 2.89 4.61
C LYS A 21 10.17 3.47 3.30
N VAL A 22 9.65 4.68 3.36
CA VAL A 22 9.10 5.44 2.23
C VAL A 22 9.76 6.82 2.12
N GLU A 23 9.48 7.51 1.03
CA GLU A 23 9.81 8.93 0.88
C GLU A 23 9.06 9.78 1.92
N SER A 24 9.45 11.05 2.05
CA SER A 24 8.81 11.98 2.99
C SER A 24 7.30 12.08 2.78
N LEU A 25 6.55 12.00 3.88
CA LEU A 25 5.09 12.15 3.91
C LEU A 25 4.74 13.39 4.72
N THR A 26 3.76 14.16 4.26
CA THR A 26 3.21 15.31 5.01
C THR A 26 2.29 14.79 6.11
N ALA A 27 2.89 14.32 7.22
CA ALA A 27 2.20 13.78 8.38
C ALA A 27 3.02 14.03 9.65
N GLU A 28 2.35 14.15 10.78
CA GLU A 28 3.01 14.29 12.08
C GLU A 28 3.49 12.93 12.61
N VAL A 29 4.56 12.93 13.41
CA VAL A 29 5.07 11.70 14.03
C VAL A 29 3.99 11.09 14.93
N GLY A 30 3.70 9.81 14.74
CA GLY A 30 2.67 9.08 15.49
C GLY A 30 1.25 9.26 14.95
N SER A 31 1.04 10.10 13.93
CA SER A 31 -0.24 10.20 13.25
C SER A 31 -0.50 8.98 12.35
N GLN A 32 -1.78 8.65 12.17
CA GLN A 32 -2.19 7.63 11.21
C GLN A 32 -2.17 8.22 9.80
N VAL A 33 -1.56 7.50 8.85
CA VAL A 33 -1.54 7.88 7.43
C VAL A 33 -2.29 6.85 6.61
N VAL A 34 -3.20 7.32 5.75
CA VAL A 34 -3.92 6.48 4.79
C VAL A 34 -3.17 6.48 3.45
N LEU A 35 -2.85 5.30 2.94
CA LEU A 35 -2.20 5.11 1.64
C LEU A 35 -3.25 4.56 0.65
N ASP A 36 -3.93 5.47 -0.04
CA ASP A 36 -5.08 5.22 -0.92
C ASP A 36 -4.72 4.58 -2.28
N GLN A 37 -3.44 4.57 -2.65
CA GLN A 37 -3.00 4.06 -3.95
C GLN A 37 -2.67 2.57 -3.91
N VAL A 38 -3.67 1.73 -3.66
CA VAL A 38 -3.53 0.28 -3.71
C VAL A 38 -3.65 -0.21 -5.16
N LEU A 39 -2.59 -0.82 -5.67
CA LEU A 39 -2.49 -1.35 -7.04
C LEU A 39 -2.87 -2.82 -7.12
N ALA A 40 -2.59 -3.60 -6.09
CA ALA A 40 -2.95 -5.02 -6.02
C ALA A 40 -3.08 -5.49 -4.57
N VAL A 41 -3.87 -6.52 -4.34
CA VAL A 41 -3.96 -7.24 -3.06
C VAL A 41 -3.87 -8.73 -3.34
N GLY A 42 -3.07 -9.46 -2.55
CA GLY A 42 -2.88 -10.89 -2.70
C GLY A 42 -3.10 -11.65 -1.39
N GLU A 43 -3.75 -12.80 -1.48
CA GLU A 43 -4.00 -13.72 -0.38
C GLU A 43 -3.88 -15.17 -0.87
N GLY A 44 -2.84 -15.88 -0.42
CA GLY A 44 -2.54 -17.23 -0.92
C GLY A 44 -2.30 -17.21 -2.43
N ASP A 45 -3.06 -18.03 -3.15
CA ASP A 45 -3.03 -18.13 -4.61
C ASP A 45 -3.94 -17.08 -5.30
N SER A 46 -4.72 -16.32 -4.54
CA SER A 46 -5.64 -15.29 -5.08
C SER A 46 -4.96 -13.93 -5.14
N VAL A 47 -5.03 -13.27 -6.30
CA VAL A 47 -4.52 -11.90 -6.49
C VAL A 47 -5.55 -11.05 -7.21
N VAL A 48 -5.92 -9.93 -6.60
CA VAL A 48 -6.76 -8.89 -7.19
C VAL A 48 -5.83 -7.78 -7.68
N VAL A 49 -5.82 -7.53 -8.99
CA VAL A 49 -5.05 -6.46 -9.62
C VAL A 49 -6.00 -5.34 -10.03
N GLY A 50 -5.68 -4.12 -9.63
CA GLY A 50 -6.44 -2.93 -9.96
C GLY A 50 -6.11 -2.37 -11.34
N SER A 51 -7.10 -1.75 -11.99
CA SER A 51 -6.94 -1.06 -13.28
C SER A 51 -7.63 0.30 -13.22
N PRO A 52 -6.97 1.40 -12.77
CA PRO A 52 -5.57 1.53 -12.37
C PRO A 52 -5.28 1.24 -10.88
N ARG A 53 -6.33 1.04 -10.05
CA ARG A 53 -6.26 0.77 -8.61
C ARG A 53 -7.36 -0.21 -8.19
N VAL A 54 -7.17 -0.87 -7.06
CA VAL A 54 -8.21 -1.73 -6.45
C VAL A 54 -9.21 -0.81 -5.75
N GLN A 55 -10.50 -0.88 -6.10
CA GLN A 55 -11.54 -0.05 -5.48
C GLN A 55 -11.87 -0.56 -4.07
N GLY A 56 -11.98 0.35 -3.10
CA GLY A 56 -12.38 0.04 -1.72
C GLY A 56 -11.28 -0.58 -0.85
N ALA A 57 -10.04 -0.60 -1.33
CA ALA A 57 -8.86 -1.03 -0.59
C ALA A 57 -8.20 0.12 0.18
#